data_AF-A0A3P8FJH4-F1
#
_entry.id   AF-A0A3P8FJH4-F1
#
_cell.length_a   1.000
_cell.length_b   1.000
_cell.length_c   1.000
_cell.angle_alpha   90.00
_cell.angle_beta   90.00
_cell.angle_gamma   90.00
#
_symmetry.space_group_name_H-M   'P 1'
#
loop_
_entity.id
_entity.type
_entity.pdbx_description
1 polymer ?
#
loop_
_entity_poly.entity_id
_entity_poly.type
_entity_poly.pdbx_seq_one_letter_code
_entity_poly.pdbx_strand_id
1 'polypeptide(L)'
;MEENHLESLPPDIAVGENELQSIPNEIGDLHKLETLYLNNNLNLHDLPTELAMCCSLQMMSIENCPLTQIPVEVVTGGPSLVIQVS
;
A
#
# COMPACT_ATOMS: atom_id res chain seq x y z
N MET A 1 8.22 -25.40 -0.28
CA MET A 1 7.15 -24.66 0.40
C MET A 1 7.87 -23.56 1.14
N GLU A 2 8.12 -22.46 0.44
CA GLU A 2 8.70 -21.27 1.07
C GLU A 2 7.62 -20.73 2.01
N GLU A 3 7.92 -20.68 3.30
CA GLU A 3 7.06 -19.98 4.25
C GLU A 3 7.01 -18.53 3.80
N ASN A 4 5.82 -18.07 3.40
CA ASN A 4 5.62 -16.69 3.00
C ASN A 4 5.74 -15.83 4.27
N HIS A 5 6.97 -15.38 4.58
CA HIS A 5 7.29 -14.63 5.81
C HIS A 5 6.48 -13.33 5.94
N LEU A 6 5.82 -12.92 4.86
CA LEU A 6 4.87 -11.83 4.74
C LEU A 6 3.66 -11.97 5.69
N GLU A 7 3.21 -13.18 6.03
CA GLU A 7 2.08 -13.38 6.97
C GLU A 7 2.41 -13.04 8.45
N SER A 8 3.71 -12.90 8.75
CA SER A 8 4.22 -12.53 10.07
C SER A 8 4.50 -11.03 10.21
N LEU A 9 4.35 -10.27 9.12
CA LEU A 9 4.58 -8.84 9.15
C LEU A 9 3.56 -8.15 10.06
N PRO A 10 3.98 -7.06 10.72
CA PRO A 10 3.07 -6.29 11.54
C PRO A 10 1.88 -5.78 10.71
N PRO A 11 0.71 -5.58 11.34
CA PRO A 11 -0.46 -5.01 10.69
C PRO A 11 -0.19 -3.57 10.21
N ASP A 12 0.86 -2.91 10.70
CA ASP A 12 1.26 -1.58 10.27
C ASP A 12 2.60 -1.66 9.53
N ILE A 13 2.62 -1.24 8.27
CA ILE A 13 3.85 -1.08 7.48
C ILE A 13 4.10 0.39 7.23
N ALA A 14 5.26 0.86 7.69
CA ALA A 14 5.75 2.19 7.41
C ALA A 14 6.98 2.12 6.50
N VAL A 15 6.78 2.53 5.25
CA VAL A 15 7.82 2.66 4.23
C VAL A 15 7.82 4.07 3.63
N GLY A 16 7.37 5.05 4.41
CA GLY A 16 7.47 6.46 4.06
C GLY A 16 8.92 6.96 4.10
N GLU A 17 9.16 8.11 3.47
CA GLU A 17 10.47 8.78 3.36
C GLU A 17 11.53 7.91 2.67
N ASN A 18 11.11 7.10 1.70
CA ASN A 18 12.00 6.30 0.88
C ASN A 18 11.99 6.78 -0.58
N GLU A 19 12.81 6.13 -1.40
CA GLU A 19 12.85 6.35 -2.84
C GLU A 19 12.12 5.23 -3.60
N LEU A 20 10.99 4.74 -3.06
CA LEU A 20 10.22 3.69 -3.70
C LEU A 20 9.73 4.17 -5.07
N GLN A 21 10.05 3.38 -6.10
CA GLN A 21 9.56 3.59 -7.47
C GLN A 21 8.27 2.81 -7.71
N SER A 22 8.12 1.67 -7.06
CA SER A 22 6.97 0.79 -7.16
C SER A 22 6.79 0.01 -5.87
N ILE A 23 5.58 -0.51 -5.68
CA ILE A 23 5.26 -1.50 -4.65
C ILE A 23 5.14 -2.87 -5.33
N PRO A 24 5.75 -3.92 -4.77
CA PRO A 24 5.62 -5.28 -5.29
C PRO A 24 4.16 -5.77 -5.24
N ASN A 25 3.79 -6.62 -6.21
CA ASN A 25 2.45 -7.22 -6.28
C ASN A 25 2.17 -8.13 -5.07
N GLU A 26 3.23 -8.66 -4.46
CA GLU A 26 3.22 -9.45 -3.23
C GLU A 26 2.65 -8.70 -2.02
N ILE A 27 2.45 -7.37 -2.11
CA ILE A 27 1.70 -6.62 -1.09
C ILE A 27 0.29 -7.20 -0.90
N GLY A 28 -0.31 -7.78 -1.95
CA GLY A 28 -1.64 -8.39 -1.89
C GLY A 28 -1.73 -9.63 -1.00
N ASP A 29 -0.59 -10.27 -0.70
CA ASP A 29 -0.52 -11.41 0.23
C ASP A 29 -0.60 -10.97 1.70
N LEU A 30 -0.49 -9.65 1.97
CA LEU A 30 -0.57 -9.08 3.31
C LEU A 30 -2.02 -8.91 3.76
N HIS A 31 -2.73 -10.03 3.89
CA HIS A 31 -4.14 -10.04 4.29
C HIS A 31 -4.39 -9.45 5.69
N LYS A 32 -3.36 -9.35 6.54
CA LYS A 32 -3.43 -8.77 7.89
C LYS A 32 -2.99 -7.30 7.96
N LEU A 33 -2.57 -6.71 6.85
CA LEU A 33 -2.14 -5.31 6.82
C LEU A 33 -3.34 -4.42 7.11
N GLU A 34 -3.27 -3.60 8.15
CA GLU A 34 -4.27 -2.64 8.59
C GLU A 34 -3.89 -1.20 8.21
N THR A 35 -2.60 -0.87 8.28
CA THR A 35 -2.10 0.47 7.98
C THR A 35 -0.89 0.42 7.05
N LEU A 36 -0.89 1.27 6.01
CA LEU A 36 0.21 1.42 5.07
C LEU A 36 0.62 2.89 4.93
N TYR A 37 1.82 3.23 5.40
CA TYR A 37 2.41 4.56 5.22
C TYR A 37 3.43 4.55 4.08
N LEU A 38 3.10 5.26 3.00
CA LEU A 38 3.93 5.46 1.80
C LEU A 38 4.32 6.92 1.63
N ASN A 39 4.05 7.78 2.61
CA ASN A 39 4.29 9.21 2.50
C ASN A 39 5.74 9.52 2.10
N ASN A 40 5.97 10.61 1.36
CA ASN A 40 7.30 11.06 0.92
C ASN A 40 8.06 10.07 0.02
N ASN A 41 7.36 9.24 -0.75
CA ASN A 41 7.98 8.46 -1.84
C ASN A 41 7.87 9.23 -3.17
N LEU A 42 8.86 10.09 -3.43
CA LEU A 42 8.85 11.04 -4.55
C LEU A 42 8.97 10.41 -5.95
N ASN A 43 9.25 9.10 -6.03
CA ASN A 43 9.31 8.37 -7.30
C ASN A 43 8.16 7.35 -7.46
N LEU A 44 7.23 7.31 -6.51
CA LEU A 44 6.11 6.38 -6.55
C LEU A 44 4.98 6.96 -7.39
N HIS A 45 4.87 6.49 -8.64
CA HIS A 45 3.93 7.02 -9.63
C HIS A 45 2.63 6.23 -9.76
N ASP A 46 2.66 4.96 -9.38
CA ASP A 46 1.54 4.03 -9.48
C ASP A 46 1.49 3.09 -8.27
N LEU A 47 0.31 2.52 -8.01
CA LEU A 47 0.09 1.48 -7.01
C LEU A 47 -0.37 0.18 -7.69
N PRO A 48 0.03 -0.99 -7.19
CA PRO A 48 -0.43 -2.27 -7.72
C PRO A 48 -1.92 -2.48 -7.44
N THR A 49 -2.63 -3.16 -8.35
CA THR A 49 -4.04 -3.53 -8.14
C THR A 49 -4.20 -4.56 -7.04
N GLU A 50 -3.17 -5.35 -6.78
CA GLU A 50 -3.08 -6.34 -5.71
C GLU A 50 -3.22 -5.72 -4.31
N LEU A 51 -3.03 -4.41 -4.17
CA LEU A 51 -3.29 -3.68 -2.92
C LEU A 51 -4.78 -3.78 -2.49
N ALA A 52 -5.68 -4.07 -3.42
CA ALA A 52 -7.09 -4.39 -3.15
C ALA A 52 -7.29 -5.76 -2.46
N MET A 53 -6.29 -6.66 -2.52
CA MET A 53 -6.32 -7.95 -1.83
C MET A 53 -5.95 -7.85 -0.34
N CYS A 54 -5.48 -6.68 0.10
CA CYS A 54 -5.26 -6.37 1.51
C CYS A 54 -6.61 -6.11 2.20
N CYS A 55 -7.41 -7.16 2.42
CA CYS A 55 -8.78 -7.04 2.94
C CYS A 55 -8.88 -6.40 4.33
N SER A 56 -7.81 -6.43 5.12
CA SER A 56 -7.75 -5.78 6.43
C SER A 56 -7.27 -4.33 6.38
N LEU A 57 -6.84 -3.82 5.22
CA LEU A 57 -6.25 -2.49 5.11
C LEU A 57 -7.34 -1.46 5.39
N GLN A 58 -7.15 -0.63 6.40
CA GLN A 58 -8.10 0.40 6.82
C GLN A 58 -7.59 1.79 6.44
N MET A 59 -6.28 2.00 6.55
CA MET A 59 -5.65 3.29 6.34
C MET A 59 -4.46 3.18 5.40
N MET A 60 -4.42 4.05 4.40
CA MET A 60 -3.26 4.23 3.54
C MET A 60 -2.91 5.71 3.42
N SER A 61 -1.66 6.05 3.72
CA SER A 61 -1.12 7.42 3.55
C SER A 61 -0.17 7.46 2.36
N ILE A 62 -0.47 8.32 1.40
CA ILE A 62 0.28 8.50 0.14
C ILE A 62 0.66 9.97 -0.07
N GLU A 63 0.78 10.72 1.03
CA GLU A 63 1.19 12.13 1.02
C GLU A 63 2.55 12.30 0.33
N ASN A 64 2.74 13.37 -0.45
CA ASN A 64 3.97 13.62 -1.20
C ASN A 64 4.43 12.44 -2.10
N CYS A 65 3.49 11.64 -2.62
CA CYS A 65 3.75 10.69 -3.69
C CYS A 65 3.19 11.27 -5.00
N PRO A 66 3.96 11.34 -6.10
CA PRO A 66 3.47 11.81 -7.40
C PRO A 66 2.63 10.75 -8.11
N LEU A 67 1.67 10.17 -7.39
CA LEU A 67 0.74 9.18 -7.90
C LEU A 67 -0.14 9.82 -8.97
N THR A 68 -0.06 9.28 -10.17
CA THR A 68 -0.86 9.77 -11.30
C THR A 68 -2.28 9.21 -11.26
N GLN A 69 -2.43 8.01 -10.71
CA GLN A 69 -3.69 7.29 -10.57
C GLN A 69 -3.65 6.36 -9.36
N ILE A 70 -4.83 6.14 -8.77
CA ILE A 70 -5.05 5.10 -7.78
C ILE A 70 -5.96 4.06 -8.46
N PRO A 71 -5.60 2.77 -8.50
CA PRO A 71 -6.43 1.76 -9.15
C PRO A 71 -7.83 1.73 -8.55
N VAL A 72 -8.84 1.58 -9.39
CA VAL A 72 -10.25 1.59 -8.95
C VAL A 72 -10.53 0.46 -7.97
N GLU A 73 -9.82 -0.66 -8.10
CA GLU A 73 -9.87 -1.81 -7.20
C GLU A 73 -9.45 -1.42 -5.77
N VAL A 74 -8.44 -0.57 -5.63
CA VAL A 74 -7.97 -0.07 -4.33
C VAL A 74 -8.97 0.90 -3.71
N VAL A 75 -9.71 1.64 -4.53
CA VAL A 75 -10.76 2.57 -4.08
C VAL A 75 -12.08 1.86 -3.74
N THR A 76 -12.43 0.82 -4.50
CA THR A 76 -13.73 0.12 -4.40
C THR A 76 -13.68 -1.13 -3.52
N GLY A 77 -12.54 -1.80 -3.45
CA GLY A 77 -12.31 -3.01 -2.66
C GLY A 77 -11.16 -2.91 -1.65
N GLY A 78 -10.39 -1.82 -1.68
CA GLY A 78 -9.27 -1.58 -0.76
C GLY A 78 -9.63 -0.66 0.41
N PRO A 79 -8.64 0.04 1.01
CA PRO A 79 -8.80 0.68 2.31
C PRO A 79 -9.91 1.73 2.35
N SER A 80 -10.71 1.64 3.41
CA SER A 80 -11.83 2.56 3.64
C SER A 80 -11.40 4.02 3.77
N LEU A 81 -10.12 4.28 4.10
CA LEU A 81 -9.57 5.63 4.20
C LEU A 81 -8.24 5.75 3.45
N VAL A 82 -8.28 6.40 2.30
CA VAL A 82 -7.09 6.83 1.56
C VAL A 82 -6.84 8.31 1.88
N ILE A 83 -5.71 8.62 2.51
CA ILE A 83 -5.30 9.99 2.84
C ILE A 83 -4.30 10.45 1.77
N GLN A 84 -4.78 11.30 0.87
CA GLN A 84 -3.96 12.03 -0.09
C GLN A 84 -3.95 13.50 0.29
N VAL A 85 -2.81 13.99 0.79
CA VAL A 85 -2.59 15.43 1.00
C VAL A 85 -1.65 15.91 -0.10
N SER A 86 -2.14 16.85 -0.89
CA SER A 86 -1.49 17.45 -2.07
C SER A 86 -0.51 18.56 -1.72
#